data_AF-A0A2R6J0S1-F1
#
_entry.id   AF-A0A2R6J0S1-F1
#
_cell.length_a   1.000
_cell.length_b   1.000
_cell.length_c   1.000
_cell.angle_alpha   90.00
_cell.angle_beta   90.00
_cell.angle_gamma   90.00
#
_symmetry.space_group_name_H-M   'P 1'
#
loop_
_entity.id
_entity.type
_entity.pdbx_description
1 polymer ?
#
loop_
_entity_poly.entity_id
_entity_poly.type
_entity_poly.pdbx_seq_one_letter_code
_entity_poly.pdbx_strand_id
1 'polypeptide(L)'
;PPNGKRAWLKGLGPVRHTRNAFEFTGDDIEVVREGDVDVVHWVPADESVPLRLRTMDGDATGYAEPDIASYDPDEMVQFERVGFARIDRHDDGESVAYFAHH
;
A
#
# COMPACT_ATOMS: atom_id res chain seq x y z
N PRO A 1 1.97 -9.70 -11.01
CA PRO A 1 2.53 -10.39 -12.21
C PRO A 1 1.38 -11.04 -13.03
N PRO A 2 1.56 -11.40 -14.31
CA PRO A 2 0.54 -12.11 -15.10
C PRO A 2 0.12 -13.45 -14.49
N ASN A 3 -1.06 -13.96 -14.86
CA ASN A 3 -1.52 -15.27 -14.41
C ASN A 3 -0.47 -16.37 -14.71
N GLY A 4 -0.21 -17.23 -13.73
CA GLY A 4 0.76 -18.31 -13.78
C GLY A 4 2.19 -17.88 -13.44
N LYS A 5 2.46 -16.57 -13.32
CA LYS A 5 3.79 -16.04 -12.96
C LYS A 5 3.95 -15.88 -11.45
N ARG A 6 5.21 -15.95 -11.02
CA ARG A 6 5.62 -15.83 -9.62
C ARG A 6 6.07 -14.41 -9.31
N ALA A 7 5.90 -13.99 -8.06
CA ALA A 7 6.47 -12.77 -7.51
C ALA A 7 6.84 -12.99 -6.03
N TRP A 8 7.74 -12.17 -5.53
CA TRP A 8 8.06 -12.12 -4.10
C TRP A 8 7.34 -10.95 -3.46
N LEU A 9 6.46 -11.23 -2.51
CA LEU A 9 5.79 -10.21 -1.72
C LEU A 9 6.71 -9.79 -0.58
N LYS A 10 7.15 -8.53 -0.59
CA LYS A 10 8.06 -8.00 0.43
C LYS A 10 7.48 -8.24 1.82
N GLY A 11 8.26 -8.87 2.71
CA GLY A 11 7.85 -9.19 4.08
C GLY A 11 6.97 -10.44 4.25
N LEU A 12 6.42 -11.02 3.18
CA LEU A 12 5.51 -12.17 3.25
C LEU A 12 6.08 -13.44 2.62
N GLY A 13 6.77 -13.34 1.47
CA GLY A 13 7.37 -14.49 0.78
C GLY A 13 6.86 -14.71 -0.64
N PRO A 14 7.15 -15.87 -1.26
CA PRO A 14 6.90 -16.10 -2.67
C PRO A 14 5.45 -16.53 -2.93
N VAL A 15 4.87 -15.95 -3.98
CA VAL A 15 3.51 -16.25 -4.41
C VAL A 15 3.43 -16.45 -5.92
N ARG A 16 2.43 -17.22 -6.36
CA ARG A 16 2.04 -17.35 -7.76
C ARG A 16 0.66 -16.71 -7.97
N HIS A 17 0.55 -15.88 -9.00
CA HIS A 17 -0.76 -15.37 -9.41
C HIS A 17 -1.56 -16.49 -10.08
N THR A 18 -2.67 -16.88 -9.47
CA THR A 18 -3.68 -17.75 -10.09
C THR A 18 -4.72 -16.88 -10.78
N ARG A 19 -5.87 -17.44 -11.21
CA ARG A 19 -6.86 -16.65 -11.97
C ARG A 19 -7.31 -15.39 -11.25
N ASN A 20 -7.59 -15.49 -9.94
CA ASN A 20 -8.16 -14.39 -9.16
C ASN A 20 -7.49 -14.22 -7.78
N ALA A 21 -6.38 -14.91 -7.51
CA ALA A 21 -5.76 -14.92 -6.18
C ALA A 21 -4.24 -15.16 -6.27
N PHE A 22 -3.56 -15.05 -5.12
CA PHE A 22 -2.17 -15.42 -4.96
C PHE A 22 -2.05 -16.64 -4.04
N GLU A 23 -1.28 -17.65 -4.46
CA GLU A 23 -1.00 -18.85 -3.67
C GLU A 23 0.47 -18.91 -3.30
N PHE A 24 0.78 -19.29 -2.06
CA PHE A 24 2.15 -19.51 -1.62
C PHE A 24 2.77 -20.70 -2.34
N THR A 25 3.96 -20.50 -2.89
CA THR A 25 4.68 -21.56 -3.61
C THR A 25 5.64 -22.34 -2.73
N GLY A 26 6.01 -21.79 -1.57
CA GLY A 26 7.01 -22.38 -0.67
C GLY A 26 8.44 -22.31 -1.20
N ASP A 27 8.70 -21.50 -2.22
CA ASP A 27 10.05 -21.28 -2.74
C ASP A 27 10.95 -20.59 -1.67
N ASP A 28 12.26 -20.82 -1.73
CA ASP A 28 13.21 -20.17 -0.82
C ASP A 28 13.62 -18.78 -1.33
N ILE A 29 14.16 -17.91 -0.47
CA ILE A 29 14.60 -16.54 -0.81
C ILE A 29 15.69 -16.50 -1.88
N GLU A 30 16.34 -17.64 -2.15
CA GLU A 30 17.29 -17.83 -3.24
C GLU A 30 16.71 -17.39 -4.59
N VAL A 31 15.41 -17.63 -4.86
CA VAL A 31 14.78 -17.23 -6.14
C VAL A 31 14.75 -15.71 -6.37
N VAL A 32 14.80 -14.90 -5.30
CA VAL A 32 14.93 -13.44 -5.40
C VAL A 32 16.36 -13.04 -5.70
N ARG A 33 17.33 -13.71 -5.07
CA ARG A 33 18.76 -13.42 -5.24
C ARG A 33 19.26 -13.78 -6.63
N GLU A 34 18.68 -14.82 -7.24
CA GLU A 34 18.97 -15.26 -8.61
C GLU A 34 18.24 -14.41 -9.68
N GLY A 35 17.31 -13.54 -9.27
CA GLY A 35 16.55 -12.67 -10.18
C GLY A 35 15.39 -13.37 -10.89
N ASP A 36 15.00 -14.56 -10.43
CA ASP A 36 13.95 -15.38 -11.05
C ASP A 36 12.52 -14.87 -10.77
N VAL A 37 12.38 -13.95 -9.83
CA VAL A 37 11.09 -13.34 -9.45
C VAL A 37 11.22 -11.85 -9.13
N ASP A 38 10.24 -11.06 -9.57
CA ASP A 38 10.11 -9.65 -9.22
C ASP A 38 9.68 -9.48 -7.76
N VAL A 39 10.30 -8.54 -7.04
CA VAL A 39 9.90 -8.15 -5.68
C VAL A 39 8.85 -7.04 -5.75
N VAL A 40 7.66 -7.29 -5.19
CA VAL A 40 6.50 -6.39 -5.25
C VAL A 40 6.11 -5.95 -3.83
N HIS A 41 5.86 -4.64 -3.63
CA HIS A 41 5.17 -4.14 -2.44
C HIS A 41 3.67 -4.44 -2.55
N TRP A 42 3.08 -4.92 -1.47
CA TRP A 42 1.67 -5.27 -1.40
C TRP A 42 1.10 -4.83 -0.05
N VAL A 43 -0.20 -4.60 -0.02
CA VAL A 43 -1.01 -4.40 1.19
C VAL A 43 -2.24 -5.32 1.06
N PRO A 44 -2.70 -5.99 2.12
CA PRO A 44 -3.95 -6.76 2.08
C PRO A 44 -5.12 -5.85 1.72
N ALA A 45 -5.97 -6.28 0.77
CA ALA A 45 -7.12 -5.49 0.32
C ALA A 45 -8.11 -5.19 1.46
N ASP A 46 -8.22 -6.09 2.43
CA ASP A 46 -9.13 -5.96 3.57
C ASP A 46 -8.62 -5.04 4.69
N GLU A 47 -7.33 -4.69 4.67
CA GLU A 47 -6.70 -3.89 5.74
C GLU A 47 -6.37 -2.47 5.30
N SER A 48 -6.40 -2.19 4.00
CA SER A 48 -6.09 -0.86 3.48
C SER A 48 -7.24 0.12 3.71
N VAL A 49 -6.93 1.34 4.17
CA VAL A 49 -7.92 2.40 4.43
C VAL A 49 -8.00 3.31 3.20
N PRO A 50 -9.18 3.47 2.57
CA PRO A 50 -9.36 4.46 1.50
C PRO A 50 -8.95 5.85 1.98
N LEU A 51 -8.10 6.53 1.22
CA LEU A 51 -7.57 7.86 1.56
C LEU A 51 -7.84 8.84 0.43
N ARG A 52 -8.31 10.03 0.80
CA ARG A 52 -8.33 11.20 -0.07
C ARG A 52 -7.32 12.23 0.41
N LEU A 53 -6.38 12.57 -0.46
CA LEU A 53 -5.41 13.63 -0.24
C LEU A 53 -5.84 14.87 -1.02
N ARG A 54 -6.23 15.92 -0.30
CA ARG A 54 -6.53 17.22 -0.88
C ARG A 54 -5.23 17.97 -1.14
N THR A 55 -4.99 18.35 -2.39
CA THR A 55 -3.82 19.13 -2.80
C THR A 55 -4.26 20.46 -3.42
N MET A 56 -3.31 21.38 -3.64
CA MET A 56 -3.58 22.65 -4.31
C MET A 56 -4.01 22.46 -5.78
N ASP A 57 -3.62 21.34 -6.40
CA ASP A 57 -3.94 21.01 -7.79
C ASP A 57 -5.20 20.14 -7.92
N GLY A 58 -5.85 19.82 -6.79
CA GLY A 58 -7.05 18.97 -6.72
C GLY A 58 -6.87 17.75 -5.82
N ASP A 59 -7.92 16.93 -5.76
CA ASP A 59 -7.95 15.74 -4.91
C ASP A 59 -7.26 14.54 -5.58
N ALA A 60 -6.39 13.86 -4.83
CA ALA A 60 -5.86 12.55 -5.16
C ALA A 60 -6.54 11.48 -4.30
N THR A 61 -6.81 10.31 -4.88
CA THR A 61 -7.42 9.17 -4.17
C THR A 61 -6.47 7.98 -4.18
N GLY A 62 -6.47 7.22 -3.10
CA GLY A 62 -5.61 6.06 -2.94
C GLY A 62 -5.97 5.27 -1.69
N TYR A 63 -5.01 4.49 -1.21
CA TYR A 63 -5.14 3.67 -0.02
C TYR A 63 -3.94 3.92 0.89
N ALA A 64 -4.21 3.98 2.18
CA ALA A 64 -3.20 4.07 3.24
C ALA A 64 -3.16 2.77 4.05
N GLU A 65 -2.09 2.59 4.80
CA GLU A 65 -1.97 1.52 5.79
C GLU A 65 -3.00 1.73 6.91
N PRO A 66 -3.53 0.65 7.52
CA PRO A 66 -4.56 0.74 8.57
C PRO A 66 -4.17 1.61 9.76
N ASP A 67 -2.87 1.70 10.07
CA ASP A 67 -2.33 2.55 11.12
C ASP A 67 -2.68 4.03 10.93
N ILE A 68 -3.04 4.47 9.71
CA ILE A 68 -3.51 5.83 9.45
C ILE A 68 -4.69 6.23 10.34
N ALA A 69 -5.56 5.27 10.70
CA ALA A 69 -6.74 5.51 11.53
C ALA A 69 -6.42 5.70 13.02
N SER A 70 -5.16 5.51 13.43
CA SER A 70 -4.69 5.73 14.80
C SER A 70 -4.19 7.16 15.05
N TYR A 71 -3.96 7.94 13.99
CA TYR A 71 -3.57 9.34 14.10
C TYR A 71 -4.78 10.22 14.35
N ASP A 72 -4.65 11.20 15.25
CA ASP A 72 -5.73 12.13 15.52
C ASP A 72 -5.89 13.16 14.39
N PRO A 73 -7.09 13.73 14.20
CA PRO A 73 -7.25 14.95 13.42
C PRO A 73 -6.25 16.02 13.85
N ASP A 74 -5.78 16.79 12.87
CA ASP A 74 -4.70 17.79 12.99
C ASP A 74 -3.27 17.25 13.12
N GLU A 75 -3.07 15.93 13.21
CA GLU A 75 -1.72 15.37 13.16
C GLU A 75 -1.07 15.46 11.78
N MET A 76 0.25 15.66 11.76
CA MET A 76 1.07 15.69 10.55
C MET A 76 1.72 14.34 10.32
N VAL A 77 1.43 13.73 9.16
CA VAL A 77 1.98 12.44 8.74
C VAL A 77 2.82 12.59 7.47
N GLN A 78 3.77 11.68 7.28
CA GLN A 78 4.57 11.59 6.04
C GLN A 78 4.14 10.37 5.24
N PHE A 79 3.60 10.60 4.04
CA PHE A 79 3.39 9.54 3.07
C PHE A 79 4.66 9.37 2.23
N GLU A 80 5.25 8.17 2.26
CA GLU A 80 6.48 7.89 1.52
C GLU A 80 6.33 8.23 0.01
N ARG A 81 7.28 9.00 -0.52
CA ARG A 81 7.33 9.49 -1.92
C ARG A 81 6.16 10.38 -2.36
N VAL A 82 5.22 10.69 -1.47
CA VAL A 82 4.13 11.64 -1.71
C VAL A 82 4.43 12.95 -0.98
N GLY A 83 4.83 12.90 0.28
CA GLY A 83 5.16 14.08 1.09
C GLY A 83 4.36 14.15 2.40
N PHE A 84 4.39 15.32 3.04
CA PHE A 84 3.74 15.57 4.31
C PHE A 84 2.30 16.03 4.14
N ALA A 85 1.42 15.55 5.01
CA ALA A 85 0.01 15.91 5.02
C ALA A 85 -0.55 15.99 6.44
N ARG A 86 -1.53 16.86 6.65
CA ARG A 86 -2.30 16.94 7.90
C ARG A 86 -3.53 16.04 7.80
N ILE A 87 -3.78 15.20 8.80
CA ILE A 87 -5.03 14.45 8.93
C ILE A 87 -6.18 15.42 9.21
N ASP A 88 -7.23 15.35 8.40
CA ASP A 88 -8.43 16.18 8.58
C ASP A 88 -9.49 15.43 9.37
N ARG A 89 -9.77 14.18 8.96
CA ARG A 89 -10.80 13.33 9.57
C ARG A 89 -10.68 11.88 9.12
N HIS A 90 -11.31 11.00 9.91
CA HIS A 90 -11.59 9.62 9.57
C HIS A 90 -13.12 9.41 9.61
N ASP A 91 -13.69 8.94 8.51
CA ASP A 91 -15.11 8.58 8.39
C ASP A 91 -15.23 7.08 8.10
N ASP A 92 -16.43 6.49 8.23
CA ASP A 92 -16.70 5.05 8.04
C ASP A 92 -16.33 4.47 6.64
N GLY A 93 -15.92 5.31 5.69
CA GLY A 93 -15.57 4.88 4.33
C GLY A 93 -14.29 5.48 3.74
N GLU A 94 -13.73 6.54 4.31
CA GLU A 94 -12.44 7.11 3.88
C GLU A 94 -11.80 7.96 4.99
N SER A 95 -10.48 8.03 4.96
CA SER A 95 -9.71 9.07 5.66
C SER A 95 -9.46 10.24 4.71
N VAL A 96 -9.45 11.46 5.24
CA VAL A 96 -9.16 12.67 4.47
C VAL A 96 -7.95 13.37 5.06
N ALA A 97 -6.99 13.74 4.22
CA ALA A 97 -5.81 14.51 4.60
C ALA A 97 -5.57 15.68 3.64
N TYR A 98 -4.86 16.70 4.10
CA TYR A 98 -4.46 17.87 3.31
C TYR A 98 -2.95 17.88 3.11
N PHE A 99 -2.52 17.90 1.85
CA PHE A 99 -1.11 17.98 1.50
C PHE A 99 -0.50 19.31 1.94
N ALA A 100 0.70 19.25 2.52
CA ALA A 100 1.47 20.41 2.94
C ALA A 100 2.64 20.68 1.99
N HIS A 101 3.61 19.76 1.91
CA HIS A 101 4.78 19.87 1.07
C HIS A 101 5.48 18.50 0.87
N HIS A 102 6.42 18.44 -0.07
CA HIS A 102 7.30 17.29 -0.25
C HIS A 102 8.44 17.27 0.76
#